data_AF-A0A0F9DQV6-F1
#
_entry.id   AF-A0A0F9DQV6-F1
#
_cell.length_a   1.000
_cell.length_b   1.000
_cell.length_c   1.000
_cell.angle_alpha   90.00
_cell.angle_beta   90.00
_cell.angle_gamma   90.00
#
_symmetry.space_group_name_H-M   'P 1'
#
loop_
_entity.id
_entity.type
_entity.pdbx_description
1 polymer ?
#
loop_
_entity_poly.entity_id
_entity_poly.type
_entity_poly.pdbx_seq_one_letter_code
_entity_poly.pdbx_strand_id
1 'polypeptide(L)'
;HDPSGMDMTRDIFDRLELFVGGSVNVERIALNMDQVEEHNPPPNPAKLSDSRAAKYVVQFDDDSWELDALDPRMLTDLIDRTIEAHCDKGLLDEARAKQEDEREQIRELVETFDA
;
A
#
# COMPACT_ATOMS: atom_id res chain seq x y z
N HIS A 1 11.58 5.83 3.02
CA HIS A 1 11.41 6.59 4.25
C HIS A 1 11.93 8.00 4.01
N ASP A 2 11.03 8.98 4.03
CA ASP A 2 11.39 10.39 3.78
C ASP A 2 10.42 11.32 4.54
N PRO A 3 10.76 12.61 4.71
CA PRO A 3 9.89 13.56 5.42
C PRO A 3 8.50 13.68 4.79
N SER A 4 8.41 13.65 3.46
CA SER A 4 7.14 13.87 2.76
C SER A 4 6.21 12.64 2.87
N GLY A 5 6.74 11.42 2.77
CA GLY A 5 5.99 10.18 2.95
C GLY A 5 5.44 10.02 4.37
N MET A 6 6.18 10.47 5.40
CA MET A 6 5.64 10.52 6.77
C MET A 6 4.55 11.58 6.93
N ASP A 7 4.74 12.76 6.34
CA ASP A 7 3.77 13.85 6.35
C ASP A 7 2.45 13.42 5.68
N MET A 8 2.55 12.67 4.58
CA MET A 8 1.42 12.10 3.84
C MET A 8 0.60 11.12 4.68
N THR A 9 1.25 10.22 5.44
CA THR A 9 0.53 9.29 6.32
C THR A 9 -0.31 10.02 7.36
N ARG A 10 0.27 11.05 8.01
CA ARG A 10 -0.47 11.90 8.96
C ARG A 10 -1.63 12.62 8.28
N ASP A 11 -1.39 13.28 7.15
CA ASP A 11 -2.40 14.05 6.42
C ASP A 11 -3.56 13.17 5.90
N ILE A 12 -3.30 11.92 5.52
CA ILE A 12 -4.34 10.94 5.20
C ILE A 12 -5.17 10.60 6.43
N PHE A 13 -4.52 10.32 7.57
CA PHE A 13 -5.20 10.02 8.83
C PHE A 13 -6.10 11.19 9.27
N ASP A 14 -5.55 12.40 9.35
CA ASP A 14 -6.28 13.60 9.79
C ASP A 14 -7.52 13.88 8.93
N ARG A 15 -7.40 13.70 7.60
CA ARG A 15 -8.54 13.86 6.69
C ARG A 15 -9.59 12.77 6.87
N LEU A 16 -9.18 11.51 6.97
CA LEU A 16 -10.13 10.41 7.16
C LEU A 16 -10.87 10.54 8.50
N GLU A 17 -10.16 10.93 9.56
CA GLU A 17 -10.77 11.19 10.87
C GLU A 17 -11.85 12.29 10.78
N LEU A 18 -11.57 13.37 10.06
CA LEU A 18 -12.53 14.47 9.85
C LEU A 18 -13.82 14.02 9.14
N PHE A 19 -13.72 13.12 8.15
CA PHE A 19 -14.86 12.74 7.30
C PHE A 19 -15.64 11.51 7.77
N VAL A 20 -14.98 10.55 8.44
CA VAL A 20 -15.59 9.24 8.75
C VAL A 20 -16.45 9.29 10.02
N GLY A 21 -16.26 10.30 10.89
CA GLY A 21 -17.06 10.45 12.11
C GLY A 21 -16.95 9.27 13.08
N GLY A 22 -15.89 8.46 12.94
CA GLY A 22 -15.63 7.23 13.69
C GLY A 22 -14.14 6.88 13.69
N SER A 23 -13.77 5.78 14.33
CA SER A 23 -12.38 5.35 14.42
C SER A 23 -11.85 4.88 13.07
N VAL A 24 -10.77 5.50 12.60
CA VAL A 24 -10.04 5.09 11.39
C VAL A 24 -8.71 4.49 11.81
N ASN A 25 -8.33 3.37 11.19
CA ASN A 25 -6.98 2.84 11.28
C ASN A 25 -6.25 3.08 9.95
N VAL A 26 -5.10 3.76 10.00
CA VAL A 26 -4.23 3.97 8.84
C VAL A 26 -2.91 3.27 9.13
N GLU A 27 -2.59 2.27 8.34
CA GLU A 27 -1.36 1.51 8.46
C GLU A 27 -0.41 1.86 7.30
N ARG A 28 0.81 2.28 7.65
CA ARG A 28 1.88 2.49 6.66
C ARG A 28 2.63 1.18 6.46
N ILE A 29 2.41 0.56 5.32
CA ILE A 29 2.87 -0.82 5.07
C ILE A 29 4.25 -0.89 4.40
N ALA A 30 4.69 0.17 3.71
CA ALA A 30 5.91 0.20 2.92
C ALA A 30 6.84 1.36 3.30
N LEU A 31 8.14 1.21 3.00
CA LEU A 31 9.20 2.16 3.28
C LEU A 31 9.33 2.55 4.77
N ASN A 32 9.05 1.61 5.66
CA ASN A 32 9.36 1.71 7.08
C ASN A 32 10.87 1.51 7.32
N MET A 33 11.42 2.00 8.45
CA MET A 33 12.87 1.93 8.68
C MET A 33 13.40 0.51 8.85
N ASP A 34 12.63 -0.38 9.44
CA ASP A 34 12.92 -1.82 9.48
C ASP A 34 13.09 -2.41 8.07
N GLN A 35 12.25 -2.03 7.11
CA GLN A 35 12.37 -2.46 5.71
C GLN A 35 13.58 -1.85 5.01
N VAL A 36 13.93 -0.60 5.35
CA VAL A 36 15.15 0.05 4.84
C VAL A 36 16.39 -0.66 5.37
N GLU A 37 16.42 -0.98 6.66
CA GLU A 37 17.51 -1.73 7.30
C GLU A 37 17.65 -3.16 6.74
N GLU A 38 16.53 -3.84 6.47
CA GLU A 38 16.50 -5.20 5.92
C GLU A 38 16.95 -5.26 4.47
N HIS A 39 16.41 -4.39 3.62
CA HIS A 39 16.64 -4.45 2.18
C HIS A 39 17.83 -3.60 1.71
N ASN A 40 18.36 -2.74 2.58
CA ASN A 40 19.46 -1.81 2.31
C ASN A 40 19.37 -1.14 0.92
N PRO A 41 18.22 -0.53 0.55
CA PRO A 41 18.05 0.10 -0.74
C PRO A 41 19.00 1.31 -0.88
N PRO A 42 19.43 1.67 -2.10
CA PRO A 42 20.34 2.79 -2.30
C PRO A 42 19.72 4.08 -1.75
N PRO A 43 20.44 4.84 -0.90
CA PRO A 43 19.92 6.08 -0.34
C PRO A 43 19.92 7.19 -1.39
N ASN A 44 18.91 8.04 -1.31
CA ASN A 44 18.89 9.33 -1.97
C ASN A 44 19.27 10.43 -0.95
N PRO A 45 20.10 11.40 -1.33
CA PRO A 45 20.40 12.54 -0.46
C PRO A 45 19.08 13.24 -0.11
N ALA A 46 18.80 13.41 1.18
CA ALA A 46 17.60 14.10 1.63
C ALA A 46 17.57 15.50 1.02
N LYS A 47 16.45 15.88 0.40
CA LYS A 47 16.27 17.23 -0.13
C LYS A 47 16.20 18.21 1.05
N LEU A 48 17.37 18.75 1.42
CA LEU A 48 17.59 19.76 2.46
C LEU A 48 16.83 21.08 2.24
N SER A 49 16.15 21.25 1.10
CA SER A 49 15.32 22.43 0.81
C SER A 49 13.90 22.36 1.38
N ASP A 50 13.45 21.21 1.91
CA ASP A 50 12.13 21.12 2.54
C ASP A 50 12.21 21.66 3.98
N SER A 51 11.35 22.61 4.34
CA SER A 51 11.26 23.15 5.71
C SER A 51 10.91 22.07 6.75
N ARG A 52 10.38 20.93 6.31
CA ARG A 52 10.10 19.74 7.12
C ARG A 52 11.32 18.84 7.32
N ALA A 53 12.35 18.95 6.47
CA ALA A 53 13.57 18.13 6.54
C ALA A 53 14.37 18.38 7.84
N ALA A 54 14.32 19.59 8.40
CA ALA A 54 15.07 19.92 9.61
C ALA A 54 14.73 19.03 10.83
N LYS A 55 13.46 18.63 10.99
CA LYS A 55 13.07 17.69 12.06
C LYS A 55 13.45 16.25 11.73
N TYR A 56 13.43 15.90 10.45
CA TYR A 56 13.76 14.56 9.96
C TYR A 56 15.26 14.26 10.10
N VAL A 57 16.13 15.19 9.67
CA VAL A 57 17.60 15.03 9.72
C VAL A 57 18.10 14.84 11.16
N VAL A 58 17.49 15.53 12.12
CA VAL A 58 17.80 15.35 13.56
C VAL A 58 17.46 13.93 14.05
N GLN A 59 16.47 13.28 13.43
CA GLN A 59 15.93 12.00 13.90
C GLN A 59 16.44 10.79 13.09
N PHE A 60 16.80 10.98 11.82
CA PHE A 60 17.07 9.91 10.85
C PHE A 60 18.27 10.17 9.91
N ASP A 61 19.09 11.19 10.18
CA ASP A 61 20.26 11.60 9.37
C ASP A 61 19.88 12.18 7.97
N ASP A 62 20.88 12.52 7.15
CA ASP A 62 20.74 13.14 5.81
C ASP A 62 20.33 12.15 4.71
N ASP A 63 20.11 10.88 5.04
CA ASP A 63 19.69 9.84 4.10
C ASP A 63 18.15 9.73 4.02
N SER A 64 17.64 9.64 2.80
CA SER A 64 16.21 9.46 2.53
C SER A 64 16.00 8.39 1.46
N TRP A 65 14.85 7.72 1.51
CA TRP A 65 14.50 6.67 0.54
C TRP A 65 13.12 6.94 -0.05
N GLU A 66 13.07 6.98 -1.38
CA GLU A 66 11.82 7.05 -2.14
C GLU A 66 11.33 5.63 -2.49
N LEU A 67 10.06 5.51 -2.87
CA LEU A 67 9.40 4.20 -3.05
C LEU A 67 9.93 3.43 -4.26
N ASP A 68 10.50 4.16 -5.22
CA ASP A 68 11.22 3.65 -6.38
C ASP A 68 12.54 2.94 -6.03
N ALA A 69 13.03 3.09 -4.80
CA ALA A 69 14.23 2.40 -4.32
C ALA A 69 13.97 0.91 -3.99
N LEU A 70 12.70 0.48 -3.92
CA LEU A 70 12.32 -0.92 -3.65
C LEU A 70 12.07 -1.71 -4.95
N ASP A 71 12.39 -3.02 -4.96
CA ASP A 71 12.06 -3.90 -6.09
C ASP A 71 10.52 -3.96 -6.27
N PRO A 72 9.99 -3.72 -7.49
CA PRO A 72 8.55 -3.70 -7.73
C PRO A 72 7.82 -4.99 -7.33
N ARG A 73 8.47 -6.16 -7.44
CA ARG A 73 7.87 -7.43 -7.02
C ARG A 73 7.75 -7.51 -5.51
N MET A 74 8.77 -7.03 -4.78
CA MET A 74 8.70 -6.97 -3.32
C MET A 74 7.53 -6.10 -2.87
N LEU A 75 7.32 -4.96 -3.53
CA LEU A 75 6.18 -4.09 -3.23
C LEU A 75 4.85 -4.79 -3.50
N THR A 76 4.71 -5.48 -4.64
CA THR A 76 3.50 -6.26 -4.96
C THR A 76 3.24 -7.34 -3.90
N ASP A 77 4.27 -8.14 -3.56
CA ASP A 77 4.15 -9.22 -2.59
C ASP A 77 3.80 -8.70 -1.18
N LEU A 78 4.30 -7.51 -0.81
CA LEU A 78 3.97 -6.84 0.44
C LEU A 78 2.51 -6.38 0.47
N ILE A 79 2.05 -5.76 -0.62
CA ILE A 79 0.67 -5.32 -0.76
C ILE A 79 -0.29 -6.51 -0.68
N ASP A 80 -0.03 -7.55 -1.47
CA ASP A 80 -0.88 -8.75 -1.54
C ASP A 80 -1.01 -9.42 -0.17
N ARG A 81 0.13 -9.65 0.52
CA ARG A 81 0.12 -10.24 1.87
C ARG A 81 -0.66 -9.41 2.87
N THR A 82 -0.53 -8.08 2.80
CA THR A 82 -1.21 -7.19 3.75
C THR A 82 -2.71 -7.17 3.49
N ILE A 83 -3.13 -7.11 2.23
CA ILE A 83 -4.56 -7.21 1.86
C ILE A 83 -5.12 -8.55 2.30
N GLU A 84 -4.42 -9.65 2.04
CA GLU A 84 -4.85 -11.00 2.44
C GLU A 84 -5.02 -11.13 3.96
N ALA A 85 -4.19 -10.47 4.76
CA ALA A 85 -4.28 -10.51 6.22
C ALA A 85 -5.55 -9.85 6.76
N HIS A 86 -6.10 -8.88 6.02
CA HIS A 86 -7.36 -8.20 6.36
C HIS A 86 -8.58 -8.78 5.64
N CYS A 87 -8.39 -9.79 4.79
CA CYS A 87 -9.46 -10.39 4.01
C CYS A 87 -9.93 -11.70 4.64
N ASP A 88 -11.25 -11.86 4.80
CA ASP A 88 -11.82 -13.16 5.14
C ASP A 88 -11.74 -14.07 3.91
N LYS A 89 -10.81 -15.03 3.95
CA LYS A 89 -10.56 -15.95 2.83
C LYS A 89 -11.79 -16.78 2.47
N GLY A 90 -12.62 -17.16 3.45
CA GLY A 90 -13.84 -17.92 3.21
C GLY A 90 -14.86 -17.12 2.40
N LEU A 91 -15.11 -15.87 2.82
CA LEU A 91 -16.01 -14.96 2.09
C LEU A 91 -15.48 -14.60 0.70
N LEU A 92 -14.15 -14.43 0.58
CA LEU A 92 -13.51 -14.16 -0.70
C LEU A 92 -13.64 -15.33 -1.67
N ASP A 93 -13.42 -16.56 -1.19
CA ASP A 93 -13.52 -17.76 -2.01
C ASP A 93 -14.97 -18.05 -2.43
N GLU A 94 -15.95 -17.81 -1.55
CA GLU A 94 -17.37 -17.87 -1.89
C GLU A 94 -17.73 -16.86 -2.98
N ALA A 95 -17.27 -15.60 -2.86
CA ALA A 95 -17.49 -14.57 -3.86
C ALA A 95 -16.85 -14.95 -5.22
N ARG A 96 -15.66 -15.55 -5.20
CA ARG A 96 -14.96 -16.03 -6.40
C ARG A 96 -15.68 -17.20 -7.07
N ALA A 97 -16.17 -18.17 -6.30
CA ALA A 97 -16.94 -19.29 -6.83
C ALA A 97 -18.20 -18.79 -7.55
N LYS A 98 -18.95 -17.90 -6.89
CA LYS A 98 -20.13 -17.26 -7.50
C LYS A 98 -19.77 -16.51 -8.80
N GLN A 99 -18.65 -15.79 -8.81
CA GLN A 99 -18.21 -15.07 -10.00
C GLN A 99 -17.87 -16.03 -11.16
N GLU A 100 -17.29 -17.19 -10.91
CA GLU A 100 -17.01 -18.16 -11.97
C GLU A 100 -18.28 -18.81 -12.50
N ASP A 101 -19.23 -19.18 -11.62
CA ASP A 101 -20.54 -19.69 -12.03
C ASP A 101 -21.26 -18.70 -12.95
N GLU A 102 -21.24 -17.40 -12.61
CA GLU A 102 -21.82 -16.34 -13.44
C GLU A 102 -21.08 -16.20 -14.79
N ARG A 103 -19.76 -16.37 -14.81
CA ARG A 103 -18.97 -16.35 -16.06
C ARG A 103 -19.32 -17.53 -16.96
N GLU A 104 -19.49 -18.72 -16.39
CA GLU A 104 -19.89 -19.91 -17.15
C GLU A 104 -21.28 -19.73 -17.76
N GLN A 105 -22.25 -19.25 -16.99
CA GLN A 105 -23.61 -18.95 -17.51
C GLN A 105 -23.57 -17.97 -18.69
N ILE A 106 -22.74 -16.92 -18.61
CA ILE A 106 -22.58 -15.97 -19.71
C ILE A 106 -21.95 -16.65 -20.94
N ARG A 107 -20.93 -17.50 -20.76
CA ARG A 107 -20.29 -18.24 -21.87
C ARG A 107 -21.29 -19.17 -22.56
N GLU A 108 -22.08 -19.93 -21.80
CA GLU A 108 -23.12 -20.82 -22.34
C GLU A 108 -24.18 -20.04 -23.14
N LEU A 109 -24.57 -18.86 -22.64
CA LEU A 109 -25.51 -17.99 -23.34
C LEU A 109 -24.94 -17.53 -24.69
N VAL A 110 -23.68 -17.09 -24.73
CA VAL A 110 -23.02 -16.66 -25.98
C VAL A 110 -22.97 -17.81 -26.98
N GLU A 111 -22.57 -19.01 -26.57
CA GLU A 111 -22.54 -20.19 -27.43
C GLU A 111 -23.92 -20.56 -27.98
N THR A 112 -24.97 -20.38 -27.18
CA THR A 112 -26.36 -20.65 -27.60
C THR A 112 -26.90 -19.60 -28.58
N PHE A 113 -26.43 -18.35 -28.50
CA PHE A 113 -26.86 -17.26 -29.39
C PHE A 113 -26.12 -17.22 -30.73
N ASP A 114 -24.90 -17.78 -30.80
CA ASP A 114 -24.08 -17.86 -32.02
C ASP A 114 -24.39 -19.12 -32.88
N ALA A 115 -25.30 -19.99 -32.44
CA ALA A 115 -25.75 -21.22 -33.12
C ALA A 115 -27.10 -21.04 -33.85
#